data_AF-A0A7V3P0T5-F1
#
_entry.id   AF-A0A7V3P0T5-F1
#
_cell.length_a   1.000
_cell.length_b   1.000
_cell.length_c   1.000
_cell.angle_alpha   90.00
_cell.angle_beta   90.00
_cell.angle_gamma   90.00
#
_symmetry.space_group_name_H-M   'P 1'
#
loop_
_entity.id
_entity.type
_entity.pdbx_description
1 polymer ?
#
loop_
_entity_poly.entity_id
_entity_poly.type
_entity_poly.pdbx_seq_one_letter_code
_entity_poly.pdbx_strand_id
1 'polypeptide(L)' 'MNRRSAKRGKSNKMGYVSPFSKELDKIYEILANTPDIRWERVNELKKLISAGQYHVAEELIAEKMLQEFLMELEEYKD' A
#
# COMPACT_ATOMS: atom_id res chain seq x y z
N MET A 1 6.66 66.64 -16.39
CA MET A 1 5.57 66.05 -15.57
C MET A 1 5.71 64.53 -15.56
N ASN A 2 5.87 63.94 -14.38
CA ASN A 2 6.35 62.57 -14.18
C ASN A 2 5.18 61.70 -13.67
N ARG A 3 4.64 60.78 -14.48
CA ARG A 3 3.59 59.83 -14.05
C ARG A 3 4.27 58.53 -13.62
N ARG A 4 4.43 58.38 -12.29
CA ARG A 4 5.03 57.23 -11.63
C ARG A 4 4.22 55.96 -11.93
N SER A 5 4.86 55.01 -12.60
CA SER A 5 4.37 53.64 -12.78
C SER A 5 4.33 52.92 -11.42
N ALA A 6 3.13 52.70 -10.89
CA ALA A 6 2.91 51.90 -9.68
C ALA A 6 3.11 50.41 -9.99
N LYS A 7 4.29 49.89 -9.65
CA LYS A 7 4.64 48.47 -9.72
C LYS A 7 3.86 47.74 -8.62
N ARG A 8 2.79 47.01 -8.97
CA ARG A 8 2.09 46.10 -8.07
C ARG A 8 3.08 45.04 -7.58
N GLY A 9 3.48 45.12 -6.32
CA GLY A 9 4.24 44.06 -5.65
C GLY A 9 3.36 42.82 -5.55
N LYS A 10 3.77 41.73 -6.20
CA LYS A 10 3.20 40.40 -5.94
C LYS A 10 3.64 40.01 -4.53
N SER A 11 2.70 39.97 -3.60
CA SER A 11 2.91 39.41 -2.27
C SER A 11 3.20 37.92 -2.44
N ASN A 12 4.47 37.52 -2.34
CA ASN A 12 4.82 36.11 -2.23
C ASN A 12 4.23 35.59 -0.92
N LYS A 13 3.10 34.88 -1.00
CA LYS A 13 2.65 34.03 0.09
C LYS A 13 3.68 32.90 0.21
N MET A 14 4.64 33.08 1.12
CA MET A 14 5.49 31.99 1.59
C MET A 14 4.55 31.01 2.29
N GLY A 15 4.19 29.93 1.61
CA GLY A 15 3.32 28.90 2.17
C GLY A 15 4.04 28.21 3.31
N TYR A 16 3.68 28.55 4.55
CA TYR A 16 4.11 27.80 5.71
C TYR A 16 3.43 26.43 5.65
N VAL A 17 4.10 25.45 5.05
CA VAL A 17 3.69 24.06 5.12
C VAL A 17 3.90 23.61 6.57
N SER A 18 2.81 23.22 7.22
CA SER A 18 2.83 22.70 8.59
C SER A 18 3.85 21.57 8.70
N PRO A 19 4.63 21.47 9.79
CA PRO A 19 5.53 20.34 10.03
C PRO A 19 4.84 18.98 9.86
N PHE A 20 3.57 18.89 10.29
CA PHE A 20 2.74 17.70 10.13
C PHE A 20 2.47 17.34 8.66
N SER A 21 2.23 18.34 7.80
CA SER A 21 2.04 18.09 6.36
C SER A 21 3.30 17.54 5.70
N LYS A 22 4.48 18.02 6.11
CA LYS A 22 5.76 17.50 5.60
C LYS A 22 6.02 16.06 6.06
N GLU A 23 5.61 15.72 7.28
CA GLU A 23 5.68 14.35 7.80
C GLU A 23 4.74 13.41 7.03
N LEU A 24 3.51 13.86 6.74
CA LEU A 24 2.57 13.09 5.93
C LEU A 24 3.09 12.84 4.52
N ASP A 25 3.62 13.86 3.84
CA ASP A 25 4.19 13.72 2.49
C ASP A 25 5.33 12.68 2.49
N LYS A 26 6.19 12.71 3.52
CA LYS A 26 7.27 11.74 3.69
C LYS A 26 6.77 10.32 3.96
N ILE A 27 5.68 10.17 4.72
CA ILE A 27 5.03 8.87 4.95
C ILE A 27 4.47 8.32 3.63
N TYR A 28 3.79 9.14 2.84
CA TYR A 28 3.28 8.74 1.53
C TYR A 28 4.40 8.35 0.55
N GLU A 29 5.50 9.09 0.54
CA GLU A 29 6.68 8.74 -0.27
C GLU A 29 7.27 7.40 0.16
N ILE A 30 7.35 7.12 1.47
CA ILE A 30 7.84 5.83 1.98
C ILE A 30 6.88 4.71 1.57
N LEU A 31 5.57 4.89 1.71
CA LEU A 31 4.58 3.89 1.30
C LEU A 31 4.60 3.62 -0.20
N ALA A 32 4.75 4.66 -1.03
CA ALA A 32 4.82 4.53 -2.48
C ALA A 32 6.12 3.83 -2.94
N ASN A 33 7.23 4.02 -2.23
CA ASN A 33 8.52 3.42 -2.54
C ASN A 33 8.80 2.13 -1.77
N THR A 34 7.92 1.73 -0.84
CA THR A 34 8.03 0.45 -0.17
C THR A 34 7.82 -0.61 -1.25
N PRO A 35 8.84 -1.41 -1.60
CA PRO A 35 8.66 -2.48 -2.56
C PRO A 35 7.54 -3.34 -2.02
N ASP A 36 6.54 -3.61 -2.84
CA ASP A 36 5.52 -4.56 -2.48
C ASP A 36 6.21 -5.92 -2.50
N ILE A 37 6.88 -6.29 -1.39
CA ILE A 37 7.62 -7.55 -1.21
C ILE A 37 6.73 -8.74 -1.60
N ARG A 38 5.40 -8.55 -1.57
CA ARG A 38 4.42 -9.51 -2.08
C ARG A 38 4.52 -9.72 -3.59
N TRP A 39 4.78 -8.69 -4.40
CA TRP A 39 4.89 -8.82 -5.86
C TRP A 39 6.04 -9.72 -6.28
N GLU A 40 7.21 -9.59 -5.66
CA GLU A 40 8.36 -10.47 -5.92
C GLU A 40 8.03 -11.92 -5.54
N ARG A 41 7.55 -12.14 -4.32
CA ARG A 41 7.15 -13.47 -3.83
C ARG A 41 6.03 -14.11 -4.67
N VAL A 42 5.04 -13.32 -5.07
CA VAL A 42 3.92 -13.77 -5.93
C VAL A 42 4.45 -14.15 -7.31
N ASN A 43 5.36 -13.37 -7.88
CA ASN A 43 5.95 -13.69 -9.18
C ASN A 43 6.81 -14.96 -9.12
N GLU A 44 7.53 -15.19 -8.03
CA GLU A 44 8.25 -16.45 -7.80
C GLU A 44 7.31 -17.65 -7.70
N LEU A 45 6.26 -17.55 -6.88
CA LEU A 45 5.24 -18.60 -6.77
C LEU A 45 4.56 -18.90 -8.10
N LYS A 46 4.20 -17.87 -8.88
CA LYS A 46 3.62 -18.03 -10.23
C LYS A 46 4.55 -18.82 -11.16
N LYS A 47 5.86 -18.55 -11.13
CA LYS A 47 6.84 -19.30 -11.92
C LYS A 47 6.86 -20.78 -11.51
N LEU A 48 6.94 -21.06 -10.21
CA LEU A 48 6.93 -22.43 -9.67
C LEU A 48 5.67 -23.19 -10.06
N ILE A 49 4.50 -22.54 -10.00
CA ILE A 49 3.21 -23.13 -10.44
C ILE A 49 3.24 -23.44 -11.93
N SER A 50 3.64 -22.47 -12.78
CA SER A 50 3.69 -22.67 -14.24
C SER A 50 4.67 -23.76 -14.67
N ALA A 51 5.74 -23.97 -13.90
CA ALA A 51 6.73 -25.01 -14.13
C ALA A 51 6.30 -26.39 -13.60
N GLY A 52 5.14 -26.50 -12.94
CA GLY A 52 4.70 -27.74 -12.28
C GLY A 52 5.54 -28.12 -11.05
N GLN A 53 6.31 -27.18 -10.51
CA GLN A 53 7.21 -27.40 -9.36
C GLN A 53 6.59 -26.97 -8.02
N TYR A 54 5.41 -26.36 -8.07
CA TYR A 54 4.65 -26.03 -6.87
C TYR A 54 3.73 -27.19 -6.50
N HIS A 55 4.07 -27.89 -5.41
CA HIS A 55 3.29 -29.00 -4.88
C HIS A 55 2.73 -28.64 -3.50
N VAL A 56 1.43 -28.84 -3.33
CA VAL A 56 0.74 -28.67 -2.05
C VAL A 56 0.33 -30.05 -1.58
N ALA A 57 0.71 -30.40 -0.35
CA ALA A 57 0.34 -31.68 0.25
C ALA A 57 -1.18 -31.76 0.47
N GLU A 58 -1.77 -32.92 0.18
CA GLU A 58 -3.21 -33.15 0.26
C GLU A 58 -3.75 -32.94 1.67
N GLU A 59 -2.95 -33.29 2.69
CA GLU A 59 -3.28 -33.14 4.10
C GLU A 59 -3.48 -31.67 4.48
N LEU A 60 -2.68 -30.76 3.92
CA LEU A 60 -2.80 -29.32 4.17
C LEU A 60 -4.09 -28.75 3.57
N ILE A 61 -4.51 -29.27 2.42
CA ILE A 61 -5.78 -28.89 1.79
C ILE A 61 -6.94 -29.35 2.67
N ALA A 62 -6.93 -30.63 3.07
CA ALA A 62 -7.96 -31.19 3.93
C ALA A 62 -8.05 -30.46 5.28
N GLU A 63 -6.91 -30.17 5.91
CA GLU A 63 -6.85 -29.41 7.16
C GLU A 63 -7.49 -28.02 7.01
N LYS A 64 -7.17 -27.28 5.94
CA LYS A 64 -7.78 -25.96 5.70
C LYS A 64 -9.27 -26.04 5.43
N MET A 65 -9.73 -27.00 4.65
CA MET A 65 -11.17 -27.18 4.43
C MET A 65 -11.93 -27.41 5.73
N LEU A 66 -11.38 -28.24 6.63
CA LEU A 66 -11.99 -28.50 7.94
C LEU A 66 -11.93 -27.28 8.86
N GLN A 67 -10.82 -26.54 8.88
CA GLN A 67 -10.68 -25.33 9.70
C GLN A 67 -11.69 -24.26 9.29
N GLU A 68 -11.84 -23.98 8.00
CA GLU A 68 -12.83 -23.00 7.52
C GLU A 68 -14.26 -23.42 7.88
N PHE A 69 -14.60 -24.69 7.68
CA PHE A 69 -15.91 -25.21 8.04
C PHE A 69 -16.20 -25.11 9.54
N LEU A 70 -15.20 -25.36 10.40
CA LEU A 70 -15.35 -25.23 11.84
C LEU A 70 -15.50 -23.77 12.28
N MET A 71 -14.77 -22.83 11.67
CA MET A 71 -14.93 -21.40 11.95
C MET A 71 -16.32 -20.91 11.59
N GLU A 72 -16.86 -21.31 10.43
CA GLU A 72 -18.25 -21.00 10.04
C GLU A 72 -19.24 -21.51 11.10
N LEU A 73 -19.07 -22.74 11.59
CA LEU A 73 -19.97 -23.31 12.61
C LEU A 73 -19.91 -22.58 13.96
N GLU A 74 -18.79 -21.98 14.31
CA GLU A 74 -18.64 -21.19 15.54
C GLU A 74 -19.29 -19.81 15.41
N GLU A 75 -19.25 -19.18 14.23
CA GLU A 75 -19.93 -17.89 13.97
C GLU A 75 -21.47 -17.98 14.08
N TYR A 76 -22.06 -19.16 13.96
CA TYR A 76 -23.51 -19.37 14.11
C TYR A 76 -23.96 -19.71 15.55
N LYS A 77 -23.07 -19.64 16.54
CA LYS A 77 -23.39 -19.91 17.96
C LYS A 77 -23.69 -18.67 18.82
N ASP A 78 -23.66 -17.48 18.21
CA ASP A 78 -24.11 -16.22 18.83
C ASP A 78 -25.57 -15.88 18.46
#